data_AF-A0A5C7QWZ8-F1
#
_entry.id   AF-A0A5C7QWZ8-F1
#
_cell.length_a   1.000
_cell.length_b   1.000
_cell.length_c   1.000
_cell.angle_alpha   90.00
_cell.angle_beta   90.00
_cell.angle_gamma   90.00
#
_symmetry.space_group_name_H-M   'P 1'
#
loop_
_entity.id
_entity.type
_entity.pdbx_description
1 polymer ?
#
loop_
_entity_poly.entity_id
_entity_poly.type
_entity_poly.pdbx_seq_one_letter_code
_entity_poly.pdbx_strand_id
1 'polypeptide(L)' 'MQWIDPAYCDIRLGFEVTAYVYVR' A
#
# COMPACT_ATOMS: atom_id res chain seq x y z
N MET A 1 -14.49 11.05 -0.65
CA MET A 1 -13.61 9.87 -0.57
C MET A 1 -12.22 10.41 -0.31
N GLN A 2 -11.71 10.30 0.92
CA GLN A 2 -10.40 10.83 1.28
C GLN A 2 -9.37 9.77 0.88
N TRP A 3 -8.39 10.16 0.05
CA TRP A 3 -7.25 9.29 -0.23
C TRP A 3 -6.45 9.09 1.04
N ILE A 4 -6.12 7.84 1.35
CA ILE A 4 -5.35 7.44 2.53
C ILE A 4 -4.00 6.97 2.01
N ASP A 5 -2.92 7.37 2.66
CA ASP A 5 -1.59 6.87 2.31
C ASP A 5 -1.49 5.36 2.59
N PRO A 6 -0.85 4.58 1.70
CA PRO A 6 -0.68 3.14 1.88
C PRO A 6 0.19 2.85 3.11
N ALA A 7 -0.05 1.70 3.75
CA ALA A 7 0.73 1.26 4.91
C ALA A 7 2.11 0.72 4.51
N TYR A 8 2.24 0.19 3.29
CA TYR A 8 3.49 -0.32 2.74
C TYR A 8 3.60 -0.02 1.25
N CYS A 9 4.81 0.37 0.82
CA CYS A 9 5.22 0.49 -0.58
C CYS A 9 6.56 -0.23 -0.76
N ASP A 10 6.63 -1.16 -1.71
CA ASP A 10 7.86 -1.93 -1.99
C ASP A 10 7.97 -2.25 -3.50
N ILE A 11 9.18 -2.47 -3.99
CA ILE A 11 9.42 -2.91 -5.37
C ILE A 11 9.68 -4.42 -5.36
N ARG A 12 8.77 -5.20 -5.95
CA ARG A 12 8.90 -6.66 -6.03
C ARG A 12 8.81 -7.11 -7.49
N LEU A 13 9.81 -7.87 -7.94
CA LEU A 13 9.92 -8.36 -9.32
C LEU A 13 9.89 -7.26 -10.40
N GLY A 14 10.26 -6.03 -10.06
CA GLY A 14 10.26 -4.89 -10.99
C GLY A 14 8.93 -4.12 -11.05
N PHE A 15 7.98 -4.42 -10.15
CA PHE A 15 6.70 -3.71 -10.05
C PHE A 15 6.58 -3.06 -8.67
N GLU A 16 5.94 -1.88 -8.61
CA GLU A 16 5.57 -1.26 -7.35
C GLU A 16 4.35 -1.98 -6.75
N VAL A 17 4.48 -2.41 -5.49
CA VAL A 17 3.46 -3.09 -4.72
C VAL A 17 3.08 -2.19 -3.55
N THR A 18 1.79 -1.85 -3.45
CA THR A 18 1.23 -1.06 -2.36
C THR A 18 0.20 -1.87 -1.57
N ALA A 19 0.23 -1.76 -0.24
CA ALA A 19 -0.69 -2.48 0.65
C ALA A 19 -1.36 -1.55 1.65
N TYR A 20 -2.65 -1.81 1.92
CA TYR A 20 -3.46 -1.10 2.91
C TYR A 20 -3.82 -2.06 4.04
N VAL A 21 -3.70 -1.59 5.28
CA VAL A 21 -4.05 -2.38 6.46
C VAL A 21 -5.26 -1.76 7.12
N TYR A 22 -6.25 -2.60 7.42
CA TYR A 22 -7.40 -2.25 8.23
C TYR A 22 -7.37 -3.08 9.52
N VAL A 23 -7.37 -2.40 10.66
CA VAL A 23 -7.45 -3.05 11.99
C VAL A 23 -8.82 -2.75 12.56
N ARG A 24 -9.51 -3.80 13.03
CA ARG A 24 -10.83 -3.73 13.67
C ARG A 24 -10.73 -3.47 15.16
#